data_AF-A0A7X6PX33-F1
#
_entry.id   AF-A0A7X6PX33-F1
#
_cell.length_a   1.000
_cell.length_b   1.000
_cell.length_c   1.000
_cell.angle_alpha   90.00
_cell.angle_beta   90.00
_cell.angle_gamma   90.00
#
_symmetry.space_group_name_H-M   'P 1'
#
loop_
_entity.id
_entity.type
_entity.pdbx_description
1 polymer ?
#
loop_
_entity_poly.entity_id
_entity_poly.type
_entity_poly.pdbx_seq_one_letter_code
_entity_poly.pdbx_strand_id
1 'polypeptide(L)'
;AEAAFKQILDHDPGHISSLNDIGALYLHEGRYADAVNHLEKAVMLKPRFATSFYNLACAYAMSNQPEKGMAYLKKAISINKEVKTWAKNDPDLKNLRGQEGFNTLIE
;
A
#
# COMPACT_ATOMS: atom_id res chain seq x y z
N ALA A 1 4.18 18.45 1.29
CA ALA A 1 3.07 17.50 1.05
C ALA A 1 2.46 17.04 2.38
N GLU A 2 3.25 16.54 3.33
CA GLU A 2 2.76 16.02 4.63
C GLU A 2 1.80 16.97 5.37
N ALA A 3 2.20 18.23 5.61
CA ALA A 3 1.39 19.19 6.36
C ALA A 3 0.00 19.44 5.74
N ALA A 4 -0.08 19.48 4.40
CA ALA A 4 -1.35 19.67 3.70
C ALA A 4 -2.28 18.45 3.86
N PHE A 5 -1.73 17.24 3.79
CA PHE A 5 -2.52 16.03 4.04
C PHE A 5 -2.97 15.94 5.50
N LYS A 6 -2.11 16.29 6.46
CA LYS A 6 -2.50 16.34 7.88
C LYS A 6 -3.63 17.32 8.13
N GLN A 7 -3.56 18.53 7.56
CA GLN A 7 -4.64 19.51 7.69
C GLN A 7 -5.97 18.96 7.16
N ILE A 8 -5.96 18.26 6.02
CA ILE A 8 -7.18 17.61 5.50
C ILE A 8 -7.68 16.56 6.49
N LEU A 9 -6.79 15.73 7.03
CA LEU A 9 -7.14 14.66 7.97
C LEU A 9 -7.57 15.17 9.34
N ASP A 10 -7.15 16.37 9.74
CA ASP A 10 -7.64 17.03 10.96
C ASP A 10 -9.10 17.45 10.83
N HIS A 11 -9.53 17.84 9.62
CA HIS A 11 -10.92 18.22 9.32
C HIS A 11 -11.80 17.03 8.89
N ASP A 12 -11.24 16.10 8.13
CA ASP A 12 -11.87 14.86 7.67
C ASP A 12 -10.90 13.68 7.86
N PRO A 13 -10.90 13.05 9.05
CA PRO A 13 -10.05 11.89 9.35
C PRO A 13 -10.32 10.68 8.44
N GLY A 14 -11.46 10.68 7.74
CA GLY A 14 -11.88 9.63 6.83
C GLY A 14 -11.55 9.90 5.37
N HIS A 15 -10.83 10.99 5.05
CA HIS A 15 -10.52 11.34 3.68
C HIS A 15 -9.53 10.35 3.05
N ILE A 16 -10.08 9.33 2.38
CA ILE A 16 -9.34 8.16 1.86
C ILE A 16 -8.17 8.55 0.96
N SER A 17 -8.33 9.54 0.08
CA SER A 17 -7.25 9.98 -0.80
C SER A 17 -6.09 10.57 0.01
N SER A 18 -6.36 11.40 1.01
CA SER A 18 -5.29 11.95 1.86
C SER A 18 -4.63 10.89 2.74
N LEU A 19 -5.38 9.91 3.26
CA LEU A 19 -4.80 8.76 3.97
C LEU A 19 -3.88 7.93 3.06
N ASN A 20 -4.29 7.73 1.81
CA ASN A 20 -3.48 7.04 0.81
C ASN A 20 -2.21 7.82 0.47
N ASP A 21 -2.33 9.12 0.22
CA ASP A 21 -1.25 9.95 -0.28
C ASP A 21 -0.22 10.27 0.81
N ILE A 22 -0.65 10.48 2.05
CA ILE A 22 0.28 10.60 3.19
C ILE A 22 0.97 9.27 3.49
N GLY A 23 0.27 8.14 3.32
CA GLY A 23 0.86 6.81 3.44
C GLY A 23 1.93 6.55 2.37
N ALA A 24 1.65 6.93 1.12
CA ALA A 24 2.61 6.87 0.02
C ALA A 24 3.82 7.80 0.27
N LEU A 25 3.59 9.00 0.80
CA LEU A 25 4.66 9.90 1.19
C LEU A 25 5.58 9.26 2.24
N TYR A 26 5.00 8.67 3.29
CA TYR A 26 5.77 7.98 4.34
C TYR A 26 6.51 6.75 3.82
N LEU A 27 5.98 6.04 2.82
CA LEU A 27 6.72 5.00 2.13
C LEU A 27 8.00 5.52 1.49
N HIS A 28 7.89 6.60 0.72
CA HIS A 28 9.04 7.23 0.06
C HIS A 28 10.07 7.78 1.06
N GLU A 29 9.63 8.20 2.25
CA GLU A 29 10.52 8.67 3.33
C GLU A 29 11.13 7.53 4.17
N GLY A 30 10.79 6.26 3.90
CA GLY A 30 11.26 5.12 4.69
C GLY A 30 10.54 4.94 6.05
N ARG A 31 9.48 5.71 6.29
CA ARG A 31 8.68 5.69 7.53
C ARG A 31 7.57 4.64 7.43
N TYR A 32 7.96 3.38 7.30
CA TYR A 32 7.03 2.30 6.96
C TYR A 32 5.92 2.07 8.00
N ALA A 33 6.22 2.23 9.30
CA ALA A 33 5.22 2.10 10.35
C ALA A 33 4.13 3.19 10.25
N ASP A 34 4.53 4.44 9.97
CA ASP A 34 3.57 5.54 9.77
C ASP A 34 2.74 5.32 8.51
N ALA A 35 3.37 4.82 7.43
CA ALA A 35 2.68 4.46 6.21
C ALA A 35 1.60 3.40 6.45
N VAL A 36 1.95 2.30 7.12
CA VAL A 36 1.01 1.23 7.49
C VAL A 36 -0.18 1.80 8.27
N ASN A 37 0.06 2.63 9.29
CA ASN A 37 -1.01 3.20 10.11
C ASN A 37 -2.06 3.99 9.30
N HIS A 38 -1.62 4.75 8.29
CA HIS A 38 -2.54 5.56 7.47
C HIS A 38 -3.22 4.72 6.38
N LEU A 39 -2.47 3.80 5.77
CA LEU A 39 -2.97 2.92 4.72
C LEU A 39 -3.95 1.88 5.27
N GLU A 40 -3.77 1.39 6.49
CA GLU A 40 -4.73 0.51 7.17
C GLU A 40 -6.08 1.20 7.37
N LYS A 41 -6.06 2.47 7.79
CA LYS A 41 -7.28 3.28 7.85
C LYS A 41 -7.93 3.42 6.47
N ALA A 42 -7.15 3.71 5.44
CA ALA A 42 -7.67 3.84 4.07
C ALA A 42 -8.36 2.56 3.57
N VAL A 43 -7.77 1.38 3.80
CA VAL A 43 -8.36 0.11 3.36
C VAL A 43 -9.58 -0.31 4.18
N MET A 44 -9.65 0.08 5.47
CA MET A 44 -10.85 -0.12 6.30
C MET A 44 -12.01 0.75 5.81
N LEU A 45 -11.75 2.01 5.47
CA LEU A 45 -12.79 2.95 5.02
C LEU A 45 -13.24 2.69 3.58
N LYS A 46 -12.33 2.23 2.71
CA LYS A 46 -12.66 1.88 1.31
C LYS A 46 -12.09 0.52 0.93
N PRO A 47 -12.80 -0.59 1.23
CA PRO A 47 -12.37 -1.96 0.93
C PRO A 47 -12.23 -2.31 -0.56
N ARG A 48 -12.51 -1.36 -1.46
CA ARG A 48 -12.39 -1.49 -2.92
C ARG A 48 -11.41 -0.49 -3.54
N PHE A 49 -10.52 0.10 -2.74
CA PHE A 49 -9.51 1.03 -3.26
C PHE A 49 -8.16 0.34 -3.48
N ALA A 50 -7.96 -0.17 -4.70
CA ALA A 50 -6.78 -0.98 -5.06
C ALA A 50 -5.45 -0.29 -4.72
N THR A 51 -5.35 1.03 -4.93
CA THR A 51 -4.13 1.81 -4.66
C THR A 51 -3.71 1.76 -3.20
N SER A 52 -4.64 1.86 -2.24
CA SER A 52 -4.28 1.78 -0.82
C SER A 52 -3.86 0.37 -0.40
N PHE A 53 -4.49 -0.67 -0.97
CA PHE A 53 -4.04 -2.05 -0.76
C PHE A 53 -2.64 -2.29 -1.34
N TYR A 54 -2.36 -1.71 -2.51
CA TYR A 54 -1.04 -1.79 -3.14
C TYR A 54 0.03 -1.09 -2.31
N ASN A 55 -0.20 0.17 -1.92
CA ASN A 55 0.71 0.92 -1.07
C ASN A 55 0.92 0.20 0.27
N LEU A 56 -0.14 -0.39 0.85
CA LEU A 56 -0.02 -1.17 2.09
C LEU A 56 0.85 -2.43 1.89
N ALA A 57 0.75 -3.07 0.72
CA ALA A 57 1.63 -4.18 0.36
C ALA A 57 3.10 -3.74 0.28
N CYS A 58 3.39 -2.61 -0.36
CA CYS A 58 4.73 -2.01 -0.40
C CYS A 58 5.22 -1.67 1.02
N ALA A 59 4.37 -1.11 1.87
CA ALA A 59 4.73 -0.74 3.24
C ALA A 59 5.09 -1.95 4.11
N TYR A 60 4.32 -3.03 4.00
CA TYR A 60 4.64 -4.28 4.70
C TYR A 60 5.88 -4.97 4.13
N ALA A 61 6.05 -4.98 2.81
CA ALA A 61 7.25 -5.47 2.16
C ALA A 61 8.49 -4.73 2.68
N MET A 62 8.49 -3.39 2.65
CA MET A 62 9.61 -2.57 3.10
C MET A 62 9.83 -2.60 4.63
N SER A 63 8.78 -2.88 5.40
CA SER A 63 8.87 -3.15 6.85
C SER A 63 9.32 -4.60 7.18
N ASN A 64 9.87 -5.34 6.21
CA ASN A 64 10.34 -6.72 6.37
C ASN A 64 9.26 -7.70 6.88
N GLN A 65 8.01 -7.49 6.45
CA GLN A 65 6.85 -8.37 6.71
C GLN A 65 6.25 -8.85 5.36
N PRO A 66 7.01 -9.63 4.57
CA PRO A 66 6.64 -9.96 3.20
C PRO A 66 5.37 -10.82 3.08
N GLU A 67 5.03 -11.63 4.09
CA GLU A 67 3.81 -12.45 4.11
C GLU A 67 2.55 -11.57 4.13
N LYS A 68 2.56 -10.50 4.94
CA LYS A 68 1.49 -9.50 4.94
C LYS A 68 1.46 -8.72 3.63
N GLY A 69 2.63 -8.34 3.12
CA GLY A 69 2.77 -7.70 1.80
C GLY A 69 2.09 -8.50 0.69
N MET A 70 2.34 -9.82 0.64
CA MET A 70 1.71 -10.73 -0.31
C MET A 70 0.17 -10.77 -0.19
N ALA A 71 -0.35 -10.82 1.03
CA ALA A 71 -1.79 -10.84 1.26
C ALA A 71 -2.48 -9.58 0.72
N TYR A 72 -1.89 -8.40 0.99
CA TYR A 72 -2.44 -7.13 0.51
C TYR A 72 -2.22 -6.91 -0.99
N LEU A 73 -1.11 -7.38 -1.55
CA LEU A 73 -0.87 -7.34 -3.01
C LEU A 73 -1.90 -8.19 -3.75
N LYS A 74 -2.18 -9.40 -3.25
CA LYS A 74 -3.24 -10.27 -3.79
C LYS A 74 -4.60 -9.58 -3.75
N LYS A 75 -4.91 -8.87 -2.66
CA LYS A 75 -6.15 -8.09 -2.54
C LYS A 75 -6.20 -6.94 -3.55
N ALA A 76 -5.12 -6.17 -3.70
CA ALA A 76 -5.03 -5.08 -4.67
C ALA A 76 -5.28 -5.57 -6.10
N ILE A 77 -4.62 -6.66 -6.50
CA ILE A 77 -4.78 -7.28 -7.83
C ILE A 77 -6.19 -7.85 -8.05
N SER A 78 -6.81 -8.41 -7.00
CA SER A 78 -8.20 -8.88 -7.09
C SER A 78 -9.21 -7.76 -7.34
N ILE A 79 -8.90 -6.53 -6.90
CA ILE A 79 -9.74 -5.34 -7.09
C ILE A 79 -9.46 -4.71 -8.45
N ASN A 80 -8.18 -4.48 -8.77
CA ASN A 80 -7.74 -3.98 -10.08
C ASN A 80 -6.57 -4.82 -10.60
N LYS A 81 -6.80 -5.55 -11.69
CA LYS A 81 -5.78 -6.39 -12.32
C LYS A 81 -4.61 -5.61 -12.91
N GLU A 82 -4.78 -4.32 -13.23
CA GLU A 82 -3.69 -3.47 -13.72
C GLU A 82 -2.57 -3.26 -12.70
N VAL A 83 -2.85 -3.51 -11.41
CA VAL A 83 -1.84 -3.51 -10.35
C VAL A 83 -0.68 -4.47 -10.65
N LYS A 84 -0.93 -5.57 -11.37
CA LYS A 84 0.12 -6.50 -11.80
C LYS A 84 1.23 -5.79 -12.58
N THR A 85 0.86 -4.85 -13.43
CA THR A 85 1.80 -4.10 -14.28
C THR A 85 2.77 -3.27 -13.45
N TRP A 86 2.26 -2.60 -12.39
CA TRP A 86 3.09 -1.81 -11.47
C TRP A 86 3.94 -2.73 -10.59
N ALA A 87 3.32 -3.74 -10.01
CA ALA A 87 3.93 -4.64 -9.05
C ALA A 87 5.10 -5.46 -9.63
N LYS A 88 5.05 -5.80 -10.92
CA LYS A 88 6.06 -6.62 -11.60
C LYS A 88 7.47 -6.06 -11.46
N ASN A 89 7.61 -4.75 -11.58
CA ASN A 89 8.90 -4.08 -11.61
C ASN A 89 9.16 -3.18 -10.40
N ASP A 90 8.20 -3.05 -9.48
CA ASP A 90 8.36 -2.20 -8.30
C ASP A 90 9.51 -2.71 -7.40
N PRO A 91 10.50 -1.85 -7.08
CA PRO A 91 11.60 -2.20 -6.18
C PRO A 91 11.15 -2.45 -4.73
N ASP A 92 10.06 -1.83 -4.26
CA ASP A 92 9.55 -2.01 -2.91
C ASP A 92 9.04 -3.43 -2.69
N LEU A 93 8.65 -4.11 -3.79
CA LEU A 93 8.18 -5.49 -3.78
C LEU A 93 9.27 -6.53 -4.05
N LYS A 94 10.55 -6.11 -4.08
CA LYS A 94 11.67 -7.03 -4.40
C LYS A 94 11.69 -8.25 -3.47
N ASN A 95 11.44 -8.07 -2.18
CA ASN A 95 11.44 -9.18 -1.22
C ASN A 95 10.18 -10.07 -1.31
N LEU A 96 9.14 -9.63 -2.02
CA LEU A 96 7.97 -10.47 -2.31
C LEU A 96 8.23 -11.44 -3.47
N ARG A 97 9.20 -11.15 -4.35
CA ARG A 97 9.51 -11.99 -5.53
C ARG A 97 9.96 -13.41 -5.16
N GLY A 98 10.48 -13.61 -3.95
CA GLY A 98 10.85 -14.91 -3.42
C GLY A 98 9.71 -15.61 -2.65
N GLN A 99 8.57 -14.96 -2.44
CA GLN A 99 7.43 -15.53 -1.75
C GLN A 99 6.68 -16.51 -2.65
N GLU A 100 6.14 -17.56 -2.04
CA GLU A 100 5.34 -18.55 -2.74
C GLU A 100 4.14 -17.89 -3.44
N GLY A 101 3.95 -18.21 -4.71
CA GLY A 101 2.84 -17.70 -5.51
C GLY A 101 2.99 -16.27 -6.03
N PHE A 102 4.09 -15.56 -5.77
CA PHE A 102 4.29 -14.21 -6.33
C PHE A 102 4.33 -14.23 -7.87
N ASN A 103 5.09 -15.14 -8.47
CA ASN A 103 5.20 -15.21 -9.93
C ASN A 103 3.83 -15.47 -10.58
N THR A 104 3.08 -16.46 -10.09
CA THR A 104 1.72 -16.77 -10.57
C THR A 104 0.73 -15.63 -10.32
N LEU A 105 0.92 -14.84 -9.26
CA LEU A 105 0.08 -13.68 -8.97
C LEU A 105 0.28 -12.54 -9.98
N ILE A 106 1.51 -12.40 -10.50
CA ILE A 106 1.92 -11.29 -11.38
C ILE A 106 1.87 -11.65 -12.88
N GLU A 107 1.90 -12.94 -13.23
CA GLU A 107 1.59 -13.46 -14.58
C GLU A 107 0.25 -12.96 -15.11
#